data_AF-A0A1W1HQD7-F1
#
_entry.id   AF-A0A1W1HQD7-F1
#
_cell.length_a   1.000
_cell.length_b   1.000
_cell.length_c   1.000
_cell.angle_alpha   90.00
_cell.angle_beta   90.00
_cell.angle_gamma   90.00
#
_symmetry.space_group_name_H-M   'P 1'
#
loop_
_entity.id
_entity.type
_entity.pdbx_description
1 polymer ?
#
loop_
_entity_poly.entity_id
_entity_poly.type
_entity_poly.pdbx_seq_one_letter_code
_entity_poly.pdbx_strand_id
1 'polypeptide(L)'
;MRKYRQVVIWMAGALLLQGCVGLGAWTLGSRTESSDHPKIDRTRGVIDVRNGEPERTLKTAAELRAQWGEPDRVESLEGGKEEWIYKTDGLRWSGLVLYVVIVPLPAMLPVGSQYVSFLMNEGRIEKATRASWAFKAGAYCGFFGMMYGGLGCGTGTFEERQSVATH
;
A
#
# COMPACT_ATOMS: atom_id res chain seq x y z
N MET A 1 47.94 -16.68 -16.55
CA MET A 1 46.87 -17.38 -15.79
C MET A 1 45.93 -16.46 -15.01
N ARG A 2 46.38 -15.39 -14.33
CA ARG A 2 45.52 -14.48 -13.54
C ARG A 2 44.39 -13.80 -14.35
N LYS A 3 44.69 -13.35 -15.58
CA LYS A 3 43.70 -12.73 -16.49
C LYS A 3 42.62 -13.73 -16.95
N TYR A 4 43.01 -14.97 -17.27
CA TYR A 4 42.08 -16.01 -17.70
C TYR A 4 41.14 -16.42 -16.56
N ARG A 5 41.67 -16.54 -15.32
CA ARG A 5 40.86 -16.81 -14.13
C ARG A 5 39.84 -15.70 -13.84
N GLN A 6 40.23 -14.43 -14.02
CA GLN A 6 39.29 -13.31 -13.91
C GLN A 6 38.20 -13.37 -14.98
N VAL A 7 38.54 -13.63 -16.24
CA VAL A 7 37.55 -13.71 -17.34
C VAL A 7 36.56 -14.86 -17.11
N VAL A 8 37.02 -16.02 -16.65
CA VAL A 8 36.14 -17.16 -16.33
C VAL A 8 35.22 -16.85 -15.15
N ILE A 9 35.71 -16.15 -14.11
CA ILE A 9 34.87 -15.72 -12.98
C ILE A 9 33.82 -14.70 -13.42
N TRP A 10 34.16 -13.74 -14.28
CA TRP A 10 33.21 -12.77 -14.83
C TRP A 10 32.16 -13.45 -15.73
N MET A 11 32.56 -14.41 -16.58
CA MET A 11 31.62 -15.18 -17.41
C MET A 11 30.68 -16.05 -16.55
N ALA A 12 31.21 -16.74 -15.54
CA ALA A 12 30.40 -17.55 -14.63
C ALA A 12 29.41 -16.67 -13.83
N GLY A 13 29.85 -15.49 -13.38
CA GLY A 13 28.96 -14.51 -12.75
C GLY A 13 27.85 -14.04 -13.67
N ALA A 14 28.17 -13.72 -14.94
CA ALA A 14 27.19 -13.30 -15.94
C ALA A 14 26.18 -14.40 -16.30
N LEU A 15 26.62 -15.67 -16.36
CA LEU A 15 25.76 -16.83 -16.61
C LEU A 15 24.79 -17.12 -15.44
N LEU A 16 25.19 -16.80 -14.22
CA LEU A 16 24.32 -16.92 -13.03
C LEU A 16 23.32 -15.75 -12.91
N LEU A 17 23.52 -14.64 -13.66
CA LEU A 17 22.67 -13.45 -13.67
C LEU A 17 21.52 -13.50 -14.69
N GLN A 18 21.29 -14.64 -15.36
CA GLN A 18 20.24 -14.81 -16.37
C GLN A 18 18.79 -14.61 -15.86
N GLY A 19 18.60 -14.31 -14.57
CA GLY A 19 17.31 -14.00 -13.96
C GLY A 19 16.98 -12.52 -13.78
N CYS A 20 17.92 -11.59 -13.95
CA CYS A 20 17.76 -10.20 -13.47
C CYS A 20 18.04 -9.09 -14.50
N VAL A 21 18.10 -9.39 -15.80
CA VAL A 21 18.41 -8.36 -16.80
C VAL A 21 17.13 -7.66 -17.26
N GLY A 22 16.84 -6.51 -16.66
CA GLY A 22 15.72 -5.68 -17.06
C GLY A 22 15.78 -4.25 -16.53
N LEU A 23 15.01 -3.38 -17.17
CA LEU A 23 14.75 -2.01 -16.74
C LEU A 23 13.29 -1.95 -16.28
N GLY A 24 13.07 -1.50 -15.07
CA GLY A 24 11.74 -1.33 -14.51
C GLY A 24 11.63 -0.01 -13.76
N ALA A 25 10.51 0.67 -13.92
CA ALA A 25 10.20 1.90 -13.22
C ALA A 25 8.78 1.77 -12.66
N TRP A 26 8.62 1.79 -11.34
CA TRP A 26 7.32 1.77 -10.68
C TRP A 26 7.15 3.03 -9.83
N THR A 27 6.01 3.68 -9.96
CA THR A 27 5.60 4.78 -9.09
C THR A 27 4.77 4.23 -7.94
N LEU A 28 5.21 4.56 -6.72
CA LEU A 28 4.48 4.38 -5.48
C LEU A 28 3.76 5.67 -5.16
N GLY A 29 2.52 5.58 -4.68
CA GLY A 29 1.74 6.71 -4.22
C GLY A 29 0.87 6.38 -3.02
N SER A 30 0.09 7.37 -2.59
CA SER A 30 -0.93 7.22 -1.58
C SER A 30 -2.21 6.60 -2.16
N ARG A 31 -2.78 5.62 -1.44
CA ARG A 31 -4.16 5.16 -1.64
C ARG A 31 -4.98 5.52 -0.42
N THR A 32 -6.21 5.94 -0.65
CA THR A 32 -7.20 6.20 0.39
C THR A 32 -8.42 5.35 0.04
N GLU A 33 -8.79 4.45 0.92
CA GLU A 33 -9.97 3.59 0.76
C GLU A 33 -10.97 3.95 1.84
N SER A 34 -12.25 4.08 1.48
CA SER A 34 -13.31 4.37 2.42
C SER A 34 -14.48 3.43 2.25
N SER A 35 -15.07 2.98 3.37
CA SER A 35 -16.27 2.15 3.38
C SER A 35 -17.21 2.58 4.49
N ASP A 36 -18.51 2.47 4.20
CA ASP A 36 -19.61 2.74 5.14
C ASP A 36 -19.90 1.51 6.03
N HIS A 37 -19.37 0.33 5.67
CA HIS A 37 -19.47 -0.91 6.44
C HIS A 37 -18.10 -1.58 6.67
N PRO A 38 -17.18 -0.90 7.37
CA PRO A 38 -15.84 -1.43 7.62
C PRO A 38 -15.88 -2.56 8.66
N LYS A 39 -15.17 -3.65 8.40
CA LYS A 39 -14.89 -4.64 9.45
C LYS A 39 -13.66 -4.18 10.22
N ILE A 40 -13.88 -3.82 11.48
CA ILE A 40 -12.85 -3.26 12.35
C ILE A 40 -12.22 -4.40 13.16
N ASP A 41 -10.92 -4.61 12.97
CA ASP A 41 -10.18 -5.67 13.67
C ASP A 41 -9.86 -5.28 15.12
N ARG A 42 -9.54 -6.26 15.96
CA ARG A 42 -9.02 -6.02 17.32
C ARG A 42 -7.70 -5.26 17.29
N THR A 43 -6.92 -5.47 16.26
CA THR A 43 -5.62 -4.82 16.06
C THR A 43 -5.83 -3.39 15.58
N ARG A 44 -5.28 -2.41 16.32
CA ARG A 44 -5.38 -0.99 15.99
C ARG A 44 -4.86 -0.72 14.57
N GLY A 45 -5.66 0.00 13.78
CA GLY A 45 -5.33 0.42 12.42
C GLY A 45 -5.46 -0.67 11.34
N VAL A 46 -5.93 -1.87 11.70
CA VAL A 46 -6.33 -2.90 10.74
C VAL A 46 -7.84 -2.79 10.53
N ILE A 47 -8.23 -2.35 9.34
CA ILE A 47 -9.62 -2.41 8.87
C ILE A 47 -9.68 -3.20 7.57
N ASP A 48 -10.70 -4.04 7.45
CA ASP A 48 -11.07 -4.67 6.18
C ASP A 48 -12.24 -3.88 5.58
N VAL A 49 -11.93 -3.21 4.48
CA VAL A 49 -12.83 -2.29 3.76
C VAL A 49 -13.70 -3.06 2.75
N ARG A 50 -13.34 -4.30 2.38
CA ARG A 50 -13.96 -5.06 1.28
C ARG A 50 -15.04 -6.04 1.73
N ASN A 51 -14.92 -6.68 2.90
CA ASN A 51 -15.80 -7.78 3.30
C ASN A 51 -16.27 -7.68 4.76
N GLY A 52 -17.16 -6.74 5.05
CA GLY A 52 -17.88 -6.68 6.31
C GLY A 52 -19.13 -7.57 6.28
N GLU A 53 -19.04 -8.80 6.80
CA GLU A 53 -20.25 -9.44 7.34
C GLU A 53 -20.75 -8.62 8.54
N PRO A 54 -22.07 -8.39 8.68
CA PRO A 54 -22.64 -7.42 9.61
C PRO A 54 -22.52 -7.80 11.11
N GLU A 55 -21.99 -8.97 11.45
CA GLU A 55 -22.05 -9.50 12.82
C GLU A 55 -20.95 -9.00 13.77
N ARG A 56 -19.87 -8.37 13.29
CA ARG A 56 -18.80 -7.84 14.17
C ARG A 56 -18.40 -6.40 13.88
N THR A 57 -19.30 -5.62 13.29
CA THR A 57 -19.08 -4.19 13.06
C THR A 57 -19.25 -3.46 14.38
N LEU A 58 -18.17 -2.88 14.93
CA LEU A 58 -18.30 -1.94 16.07
C LEU A 58 -19.25 -0.83 15.62
N LYS A 59 -20.35 -0.64 16.32
CA LYS A 59 -21.39 0.31 15.90
C LYS A 59 -21.19 1.67 16.54
N THR A 60 -20.46 1.73 17.65
CA THR A 60 -20.38 2.93 18.48
C THR A 60 -18.96 3.40 18.75
N ALA A 61 -18.87 4.70 18.97
CA ALA A 61 -17.72 5.44 19.46
C ALA A 61 -17.07 4.80 20.70
N ALA A 62 -17.91 4.40 21.66
CA ALA A 62 -17.47 3.88 22.94
C ALA A 62 -16.82 2.50 22.79
N GLU A 63 -17.40 1.62 21.96
CA GLU A 63 -16.82 0.32 21.66
C GLU A 63 -15.46 0.46 20.96
N LEU A 64 -15.34 1.41 20.03
CA LEU A 64 -14.07 1.69 19.36
C LEU A 64 -13.01 2.20 20.35
N ARG A 65 -13.36 3.13 21.26
CA ARG A 65 -12.42 3.58 22.30
C ARG A 65 -12.03 2.46 23.25
N ALA A 66 -12.96 1.59 23.63
CA ALA A 66 -12.67 0.46 24.50
C ALA A 66 -11.69 -0.53 23.85
N GLN A 67 -11.77 -0.68 22.52
CA GLN A 67 -10.94 -1.61 21.76
C GLN A 67 -9.58 -1.02 21.35
N TRP A 68 -9.54 0.22 20.87
CA TRP A 68 -8.35 0.84 20.27
C TRP A 68 -7.71 1.94 21.12
N GLY A 69 -8.35 2.34 22.21
CA GLY A 69 -7.94 3.45 23.07
C GLY A 69 -8.43 4.81 22.55
N GLU A 70 -7.85 5.88 23.09
CA GLU A 70 -8.16 7.23 22.62
C GLU A 70 -7.61 7.49 21.21
N PRO A 71 -8.36 8.25 20.38
CA PRO A 71 -7.86 8.71 19.09
C PRO A 71 -6.72 9.70 19.27
N ASP A 72 -5.76 9.70 18.34
CA ASP A 72 -4.61 10.60 18.38
C ASP A 72 -5.02 12.05 18.07
N ARG A 73 -6.08 12.21 17.29
CA ARG A 73 -6.70 13.51 17.01
C ARG A 73 -8.21 13.33 16.79
N VAL A 74 -8.97 14.30 17.28
CA VAL A 74 -10.40 14.45 16.98
C VAL A 74 -10.58 15.80 16.29
N GLU A 75 -11.19 15.77 15.11
CA GLU A 75 -11.56 16.97 14.35
C GLU A 75 -13.08 17.07 14.31
N SER A 76 -13.63 18.17 14.85
CA SER A 76 -15.07 18.43 14.80
C SER A 76 -15.42 19.02 13.43
N LEU A 77 -16.29 18.33 12.70
CA LEU A 77 -16.83 18.75 11.42
C LEU A 77 -18.16 19.49 11.60
N GLU A 78 -18.52 20.31 10.61
CA GLU A 78 -19.81 20.99 10.60
C GLU A 78 -20.98 19.98 10.61
N GLY A 79 -22.04 20.32 11.35
CA GLY A 79 -23.22 19.47 11.48
C GLY A 79 -23.13 18.41 12.59
N GLY A 80 -22.27 18.59 13.59
CA GLY A 80 -22.18 17.69 14.76
C GLY A 80 -21.46 16.37 14.47
N LYS A 81 -20.76 16.29 13.32
CA LYS A 81 -19.94 15.14 12.97
C LYS A 81 -18.55 15.29 13.59
N GLU A 82 -17.96 14.17 13.96
CA GLU A 82 -16.60 14.11 14.48
C GLU A 82 -15.79 13.16 13.60
N GLU A 83 -14.61 13.58 13.18
CA GLU A 83 -13.63 12.69 12.57
C GLU A 83 -12.57 12.33 13.61
N TRP A 84 -12.47 11.04 13.89
CA TRP A 84 -11.48 10.50 14.82
C TRP A 84 -10.35 9.86 14.04
N ILE A 85 -9.14 10.33 14.27
CA ILE A 85 -7.95 9.93 13.52
C ILE A 85 -7.05 9.09 14.43
N TYR A 86 -6.79 7.86 14.01
CA TYR A 86 -5.85 6.94 14.62
C TYR A 86 -4.63 6.80 13.70
N LYS A 87 -3.47 7.25 14.17
CA LYS A 87 -2.20 6.97 13.55
C LYS A 87 -1.82 5.52 13.83
N THR A 88 -1.32 4.86 12.79
CA THR A 88 -0.80 3.51 12.87
C THR A 88 0.71 3.53 12.71
N ASP A 89 1.39 2.58 13.33
CA ASP A 89 2.83 2.42 13.14
C ASP A 89 3.14 2.07 11.69
N GLY A 90 3.83 2.99 11.01
CA GLY A 90 4.19 2.82 9.61
C GLY A 90 4.35 4.16 8.88
N LEU A 91 5.37 4.23 8.02
CA LEU A 91 5.55 5.33 7.08
C LEU A 91 4.80 5.05 5.78
N ARG A 92 4.16 6.08 5.26
CA ARG A 92 3.65 6.11 3.88
C ARG A 92 4.79 6.52 2.98
N TRP A 93 5.20 5.58 2.13
CA TRP A 93 6.23 5.80 1.13
C TRP A 93 5.59 6.15 -0.21
N SER A 94 6.14 7.15 -0.88
CA SER A 94 5.80 7.51 -2.26
C SER A 94 7.10 7.81 -2.98
N GLY A 95 7.20 7.42 -4.24
CA GLY A 95 8.45 7.56 -4.96
C GLY A 95 8.54 6.67 -6.18
N LEU A 96 9.74 6.58 -6.73
CA LEU A 96 10.03 5.78 -7.91
C LEU A 96 10.99 4.65 -7.51
N VAL A 97 10.61 3.42 -7.82
CA VAL A 97 11.55 2.30 -7.79
C VAL A 97 12.10 2.14 -9.19
N LEU A 98 13.38 2.44 -9.35
CA LEU A 98 14.10 2.19 -10.58
C LEU A 98 14.89 0.90 -10.43
N TYR A 99 14.62 -0.07 -11.30
CA TYR A 99 15.40 -1.29 -11.40
C TYR A 99 16.29 -1.17 -12.62
N VAL A 100 17.60 -1.10 -12.43
CA VAL A 100 18.59 -1.03 -13.51
C VAL A 100 19.48 -2.27 -13.43
N VAL A 101 19.19 -3.23 -14.29
CA VAL A 101 20.03 -4.38 -14.71
C VAL A 101 20.44 -5.37 -13.63
N ILE A 102 20.67 -4.97 -12.37
CA ILE A 102 20.97 -5.83 -11.21
C ILE A 102 20.58 -5.14 -9.89
N VAL A 103 20.69 -3.81 -9.81
CA VAL A 103 20.55 -3.08 -8.53
C VAL A 103 19.22 -2.31 -8.51
N PRO A 104 18.30 -2.63 -7.59
CA PRO A 104 17.19 -1.73 -7.31
C PRO A 104 17.77 -0.45 -6.70
N LEU A 105 17.55 0.68 -7.36
CA LEU A 105 17.82 2.00 -6.81
C LEU A 105 16.50 2.55 -6.24
N PRO A 106 16.28 2.43 -4.92
CA PRO A 106 15.09 2.98 -4.29
C PRO A 106 15.23 4.51 -4.23
N ALA A 107 14.51 5.21 -5.11
CA ALA A 107 14.25 6.64 -4.95
C ALA A 107 12.89 6.81 -4.25
N MET A 108 12.81 6.36 -3.00
CA MET A 108 11.60 6.47 -2.17
C MET A 108 11.76 7.60 -1.16
N LEU A 109 10.73 8.44 -1.03
CA LEU A 109 10.65 9.46 0.01
C LEU A 109 9.47 9.13 0.95
N PRO A 110 9.65 9.29 2.28
CA PRO A 110 8.53 9.22 3.20
C PRO A 110 7.63 10.44 2.98
N VAL A 111 6.38 10.22 2.57
CA VAL A 111 5.40 11.29 2.32
C VAL A 111 4.38 11.44 3.44
N GLY A 112 4.46 10.62 4.48
CA GLY A 112 3.61 10.77 5.68
C GLY A 112 3.60 9.51 6.54
N SER A 113 2.66 9.45 7.50
CA SER A 113 2.38 8.28 8.34
C SER A 113 1.08 7.59 7.90
N GLN A 114 0.96 6.29 8.16
CA GLN A 114 -0.29 5.58 7.97
C GLN A 114 -1.32 6.04 9.01
N TYR A 115 -2.57 6.18 8.59
CA TYR A 115 -3.66 6.51 9.50
C TYR A 115 -4.98 5.88 9.04
N VAL A 116 -5.86 5.69 10.02
CA VAL A 116 -7.27 5.34 9.83
C VAL A 116 -8.09 6.44 10.46
N SER A 117 -9.03 7.01 9.70
CA SER A 117 -10.02 7.93 10.23
C SER A 117 -11.41 7.31 10.24
N PHE A 118 -12.18 7.63 11.28
CA PHE A 118 -13.58 7.26 11.39
C PHE A 118 -14.42 8.52 11.42
N LEU A 119 -15.36 8.63 10.50
CA LEU A 119 -16.38 9.66 10.53
C LEU A 119 -17.52 9.18 11.42
N MET A 120 -17.83 10.00 12.41
CA MET A 120 -18.75 9.69 13.47
C MET A 120 -19.85 10.73 13.51
N ASN A 121 -21.06 10.26 13.71
CA ASN A 121 -22.25 11.10 13.82
C ASN A 121 -23.07 10.59 15.00
N GLU A 122 -23.36 11.47 15.95
CA GLU A 122 -24.11 11.13 17.18
C GLU A 122 -23.56 9.89 17.92
N GLY A 123 -22.23 9.73 17.93
CA GLY A 123 -21.57 8.59 18.59
C GLY A 123 -21.65 7.25 17.85
N ARG A 124 -22.13 7.23 16.60
CA ARG A 124 -22.11 6.07 15.71
C ARG A 124 -21.08 6.24 14.60
N ILE A 125 -20.49 5.13 14.17
CA ILE A 125 -19.54 5.12 13.06
C ILE A 125 -20.34 5.10 11.75
N GLU A 126 -20.25 6.16 10.95
CA GLU A 126 -20.86 6.23 9.62
C GLU A 126 -19.93 5.69 8.55
N LYS A 127 -18.64 6.00 8.66
CA LYS A 127 -17.66 5.70 7.62
C LYS A 127 -16.28 5.51 8.23
N ALA A 128 -15.53 4.54 7.71
CA ALA A 128 -14.10 4.45 7.98
C ALA A 128 -13.31 4.70 6.70
N THR A 129 -12.23 5.44 6.85
CA THR A 129 -11.29 5.76 5.79
C THR A 129 -9.90 5.32 6.21
N ARG A 130 -9.24 4.49 5.39
CA ARG A 130 -7.85 4.08 5.59
C ARG A 130 -6.97 4.71 4.54
N ALA A 131 -5.87 5.31 4.98
CA ALA A 131 -4.89 5.90 4.10
C ALA A 131 -3.57 5.11 4.16
N SER A 132 -3.27 4.37 3.09
CA SER A 132 -2.08 3.51 2.96
C SER A 132 -1.20 3.92 1.77
N TRP A 133 -0.12 3.15 1.52
CA TRP A 133 0.68 3.22 0.30
C TRP A 133 0.15 2.22 -0.73
N ALA A 134 0.33 2.51 -2.02
CA ALA A 134 0.01 1.61 -3.12
C ALA A 134 0.90 1.89 -4.34
N PHE A 135 1.07 0.88 -5.19
CA PHE A 135 1.64 1.08 -6.53
C PHE A 135 0.62 1.78 -7.42
N LYS A 136 1.03 2.85 -8.11
CA LYS A 136 0.16 3.62 -9.01
C LYS A 136 0.34 3.21 -10.46
N ALA A 137 1.57 3.21 -10.93
CA ALA A 137 1.88 2.83 -12.30
C ALA A 137 3.26 2.19 -12.38
N GLY A 138 3.49 1.38 -13.40
CA GLY A 138 4.81 0.87 -13.69
C GLY A 138 5.00 0.62 -15.16
N ALA A 139 6.26 0.69 -15.57
CA ALA A 139 6.73 0.23 -16.87
C ALA A 139 7.93 -0.70 -16.62
N TYR A 140 7.99 -1.80 -17.36
CA TYR A 140 9.14 -2.69 -17.34
C TYR A 140 9.50 -3.12 -18.75
N CYS A 141 10.76 -3.47 -18.95
CA CYS A 141 11.26 -4.05 -20.18
C CYS A 141 12.48 -4.91 -19.85
N GLY A 142 12.39 -6.21 -20.12
CA GLY A 142 13.46 -7.18 -19.84
C GLY A 142 12.95 -8.50 -19.30
N PHE A 143 13.86 -9.30 -18.75
CA PHE A 143 13.54 -10.60 -18.17
C PHE A 143 13.19 -10.44 -16.68
N PHE A 144 11.89 -10.52 -16.36
CA PHE A 144 11.37 -10.46 -14.99
C PHE A 144 10.68 -11.78 -14.64
N GLY A 145 11.45 -12.88 -14.64
CA GLY A 145 10.92 -14.25 -14.49
C GLY A 145 10.10 -14.49 -13.23
N MET A 146 10.44 -13.85 -12.10
CA MET A 146 9.71 -14.01 -10.83
C MET A 146 8.37 -13.27 -10.77
N MET A 147 8.18 -12.19 -11.54
CA MET A 147 7.00 -11.33 -11.42
C MET A 147 6.06 -11.40 -12.63
N TYR A 148 6.62 -11.60 -13.84
CA TYR A 148 5.87 -11.60 -15.10
C TYR A 148 6.14 -12.81 -16.00
N GLY A 149 6.92 -13.81 -15.53
CA GLY A 149 7.04 -15.12 -16.19
C GLY A 149 7.87 -15.16 -17.49
N GLY A 150 8.60 -14.11 -17.84
CA GLY A 150 9.44 -14.14 -19.05
C GLY A 150 10.10 -12.82 -19.44
N LEU A 151 10.61 -12.78 -20.67
CA LEU A 151 11.19 -11.62 -21.33
C LEU A 151 10.07 -10.82 -22.00
N GLY A 152 9.86 -9.58 -21.57
CA GLY A 152 8.77 -8.77 -22.08
C GLY A 152 8.86 -7.32 -21.68
N CYS A 153 8.07 -6.48 -22.34
CA CYS A 153 7.91 -5.08 -21.98
C CYS A 153 6.42 -4.82 -21.75
N GLY A 154 6.11 -4.13 -20.67
CA GLY A 154 4.74 -3.89 -20.24
C GLY A 154 4.63 -2.57 -19.51
N THR A 155 3.51 -1.90 -19.69
CA THR A 155 3.11 -0.74 -18.90
C THR A 155 1.76 -1.04 -18.27
N GLY A 156 1.55 -0.55 -17.05
CA GLY A 156 0.30 -0.77 -16.34
C GLY A 156 0.09 0.27 -15.28
N THR A 157 -1.15 0.73 -15.15
CA THR A 157 -1.61 1.37 -13.93
C THR A 157 -2.14 0.28 -13.01
N PHE A 158 -1.72 0.31 -11.75
CA PHE A 158 -2.22 -0.60 -10.70
C PHE A 158 -3.45 0.02 -10.00
N GLU A 159 -4.20 0.85 -10.73
CA GLU A 159 -5.57 1.19 -10.32
C GLU A 159 -6.43 -0.05 -10.52
N GLU A 160 -6.50 -0.87 -9.47
CA GLU A 160 -7.54 -1.87 -9.34
C GLU A 160 -8.88 -1.12 -9.43
N ARG A 161 -9.57 -1.25 -10.57
CA ARG A 161 -10.91 -0.71 -10.81
C ARG A 161 -11.77 -1.00 -9.59
N GLN A 162 -12.08 0.02 -8.80
CA GLN A 162 -13.30 0.02 -8.01
C GLN A 162 -14.44 0.06 -9.02
N SER A 163 -14.94 -1.12 -9.40
CA SER A 163 -16.27 -1.22 -9.99
C SER A 163 -17.23 -0.65 -8.96
N VAL A 164 -17.59 0.62 -9.17
CA VAL A 164 -18.75 1.27 -8.60
C VAL A 164 -19.93 0.35 -8.93
N ALA A 165 -20.32 -0.48 -7.96
CA ALA A 165 -21.61 -1.15 -7.99
C ALA A 165 -22.64 -0.03 -7.84
N THR A 166 -23.04 0.49 -9.00
CA THR A 166 -24.07 1.51 -9.12
C THR A 166 -25.38 0.74 -9.18
N HIS A 167 -26.18 0.88 -8.12
CA HIS A 167 -27.62 0.62 -7.99
C HIS A 167 -28.17 -0.78 -8.31
#